data_AF-A0A2E7HQG1-F1
#
_entry.id   AF-A0A2E7HQG1-F1
#
_cell.length_a   1.000
_cell.length_b   1.000
_cell.length_c   1.000
_cell.angle_alpha   90.00
_cell.angle_beta   90.00
_cell.angle_gamma   90.00
#
_symmetry.space_group_name_H-M   'P 1'
#
loop_
_entity.id
_entity.type
_entity.pdbx_description
1 polymer ?
#
loop_
_entity_poly.entity_id
_entity_poly.type
_entity_poly.pdbx_seq_one_letter_code
_entity_poly.pdbx_strand_id
1 'polypeptide(L)'
;MTTVLWSQEQTVKPMPKALFSIMLWNAQGSQNLAYAPWGNDLDENATVIPFTVSSGMPSKKCSFYGSGELSLLRQKEPYEFDEGESPYESVSKIRLPSAEGKPSDSLILLTPSEGEKTWKTRNLSFDEKTIPKGYFSFTSQLATPVGLIFGQSKFTLSRGKMERVKASPTDKDGQVMELSAYLPKNGKYEKVFSRKWPYSPDLRGMYFIGMQRNRVRVSRIVEFSSPVENTLGYDVPQLLTPAPEVKPQPTVGGF
;
A
#
# COMPACT_ATOMS: atom_id res chain seq x y z
N MET A 1 1.21 19.37 -54.98
CA MET A 1 0.42 18.58 -54.02
C MET A 1 1.37 18.13 -52.93
N THR A 2 1.33 18.76 -51.76
CA THR A 2 2.24 18.45 -50.65
C THR A 2 1.41 17.78 -49.58
N THR A 3 1.55 16.46 -49.45
CA THR A 3 0.87 15.66 -48.44
C THR A 3 1.58 15.86 -47.11
N VAL A 4 0.93 16.53 -46.16
CA VAL A 4 1.39 16.63 -44.78
C VAL A 4 1.08 15.30 -44.09
N LEU A 5 2.12 14.54 -43.79
CA LEU A 5 2.06 13.37 -42.90
C LEU A 5 1.92 13.87 -41.47
N TRP A 6 0.72 13.75 -40.90
CA TRP A 6 0.53 13.85 -39.46
C TRP A 6 1.19 12.63 -38.82
N SER A 7 2.35 12.80 -38.19
CA SER A 7 2.84 11.80 -37.24
C SER A 7 1.90 11.87 -36.03
N GLN A 8 1.16 10.78 -35.78
CA GLN A 8 0.57 10.59 -34.47
C GLN A 8 1.72 10.52 -33.47
N GLU A 9 1.95 11.59 -32.71
CA GLU A 9 2.69 11.48 -31.46
C GLU A 9 1.95 10.42 -30.64
N GLN A 10 2.58 9.26 -30.47
CA GLN A 10 2.17 8.32 -29.43
C GLN A 10 2.29 9.09 -28.12
N THR A 11 1.16 9.57 -27.60
CA THR A 11 1.08 10.11 -26.26
C THR A 11 1.49 8.99 -25.32
N VAL A 12 2.74 9.04 -24.85
CA VAL A 12 3.25 8.08 -23.87
C VAL A 12 2.39 8.25 -22.63
N LYS A 13 1.53 7.27 -22.36
CA LYS A 13 0.72 7.28 -21.14
C LYS A 13 1.67 7.37 -19.94
N PRO A 14 1.48 8.35 -19.04
CA PRO A 14 2.33 8.47 -17.88
C PRO A 14 2.22 7.18 -17.05
N MET A 15 3.38 6.68 -16.61
CA MET A 15 3.43 5.58 -15.65
C MET A 15 3.32 6.12 -14.22
N PRO A 16 2.65 5.41 -13.31
CA PRO A 16 2.65 5.82 -11.90
C PRO A 16 4.07 5.78 -11.35
N LYS A 17 4.35 6.71 -10.44
CA LYS A 17 5.64 6.78 -9.72
C LYS A 17 5.67 5.85 -8.51
N ALA A 18 4.50 5.55 -7.95
CA ALA A 18 4.34 4.65 -6.84
C ALA A 18 3.03 3.87 -6.94
N LEU A 19 3.07 2.66 -6.42
CA LEU A 19 1.96 1.80 -6.13
C LEU A 19 1.84 1.64 -4.62
N PHE A 20 0.62 1.57 -4.13
CA PHE A 20 0.40 1.30 -2.72
C PHE A 20 -0.85 0.48 -2.46
N SER A 21 -0.81 -0.27 -1.36
CA SER A 21 -1.98 -0.89 -0.74
C SER A 21 -2.03 -0.48 0.72
N ILE A 22 -3.22 -0.41 1.30
CA ILE A 22 -3.40 0.07 2.67
C ILE A 22 -4.14 -0.99 3.49
N MET A 23 -3.76 -1.18 4.74
CA MET A 23 -4.48 -2.05 5.67
C MET A 23 -4.64 -1.39 7.04
N LEU A 24 -5.82 -1.56 7.66
CA LEU A 24 -5.98 -1.22 9.08
C LEU A 24 -5.18 -2.22 9.93
N TRP A 25 -4.20 -1.70 10.66
CA TRP A 25 -3.31 -2.46 11.52
C TRP A 25 -3.71 -2.28 12.99
N ASN A 26 -3.92 -3.39 13.70
CA ASN A 26 -4.35 -3.39 15.10
C ASN A 26 -5.63 -2.59 15.39
N ALA A 27 -6.42 -2.27 14.37
CA ALA A 27 -7.77 -1.75 14.46
C ALA A 27 -8.76 -2.77 13.89
N GLN A 28 -10.04 -2.65 14.26
CA GLN A 28 -11.13 -3.48 13.76
C GLN A 28 -12.04 -2.68 12.83
N GLY A 29 -12.68 -3.38 11.90
CA GLY A 29 -13.67 -2.79 10.99
C GLY A 29 -13.08 -2.38 9.65
N SER A 30 -13.73 -1.39 9.04
CA SER A 30 -13.36 -0.80 7.76
C SER A 30 -13.48 0.72 7.82
N GLN A 31 -12.81 1.39 6.88
CA GLN A 31 -12.83 2.84 6.69
C GLN A 31 -12.96 3.13 5.21
N ASN A 32 -13.82 4.08 4.85
CA ASN A 32 -13.88 4.63 3.51
C ASN A 32 -12.94 5.82 3.47
N LEU A 33 -11.89 5.70 2.66
CA LEU A 33 -10.91 6.74 2.43
C LEU A 33 -10.95 7.13 0.96
N ALA A 34 -10.29 8.23 0.63
CA ALA A 34 -10.04 8.62 -0.75
C ALA A 34 -8.63 9.15 -0.90
N TYR A 35 -8.19 9.30 -2.14
CA TYR A 35 -6.92 9.94 -2.47
C TYR A 35 -6.97 10.53 -3.87
N ALA A 36 -6.07 11.48 -4.16
CA ALA A 36 -5.88 12.03 -5.49
C ALA A 36 -4.69 11.36 -6.19
N PRO A 37 -4.88 10.58 -7.28
CA PRO A 37 -3.78 9.89 -7.97
C PRO A 37 -2.70 10.83 -8.48
N TRP A 38 -3.05 12.05 -8.86
CA TRP A 38 -2.13 13.07 -9.36
C TRP A 38 -1.48 13.90 -8.26
N GLY A 39 -1.87 13.70 -6.99
CA GLY A 39 -1.41 14.54 -5.87
C GLY A 39 -1.95 15.96 -5.93
N ASN A 40 -3.12 16.14 -6.54
CA ASN A 40 -3.80 17.42 -6.70
C ASN A 40 -5.01 17.57 -5.79
N ASP A 41 -4.95 17.04 -4.57
CA ASP A 41 -6.06 17.04 -3.59
C ASP A 41 -6.47 18.44 -3.10
N LEU A 42 -5.68 19.47 -3.43
CA LEU A 42 -5.95 20.88 -3.11
C LEU A 42 -6.57 21.65 -4.28
N ASP A 43 -6.63 21.08 -5.48
CA ASP A 43 -7.17 21.74 -6.66
C ASP A 43 -8.71 21.62 -6.69
N GLU A 44 -9.42 22.65 -7.15
CA GLU A 44 -10.89 22.62 -7.24
C GLU A 44 -11.42 21.47 -8.10
N ASN A 45 -10.65 21.07 -9.12
CA ASN A 45 -10.95 19.96 -10.02
C ASN A 45 -10.12 18.71 -9.69
N ALA A 46 -9.71 18.54 -8.43
CA ALA A 46 -9.02 17.35 -7.96
C ALA A 46 -9.72 16.08 -8.44
N THR A 47 -8.95 15.15 -9.00
CA THR A 47 -9.48 13.82 -9.30
C THR A 47 -9.34 12.96 -8.08
N VAL A 48 -10.42 12.79 -7.32
CA VAL A 48 -10.43 12.06 -6.05
C VAL A 48 -11.09 10.69 -6.24
N ILE A 49 -10.41 9.63 -5.79
CA ILE A 49 -10.89 8.26 -5.92
C ILE A 49 -11.15 7.64 -4.55
N PRO A 50 -12.39 7.23 -4.25
CA PRO A 50 -12.72 6.55 -3.01
C PRO A 50 -12.27 5.08 -3.04
N PHE A 51 -11.92 4.55 -1.87
CA PHE A 51 -11.60 3.15 -1.66
C PHE A 51 -11.82 2.74 -0.21
N THR A 52 -12.07 1.45 0.01
CA THR A 52 -12.27 0.90 1.35
C THR A 52 -10.99 0.25 1.85
N VAL A 53 -10.63 0.55 3.10
CA VAL A 53 -9.54 -0.09 3.84
C VAL A 53 -10.15 -0.90 4.98
N SER A 54 -9.72 -2.14 5.15
CA SER A 54 -10.28 -3.05 6.15
C SER A 54 -9.20 -3.62 7.06
N SER A 55 -9.62 -4.10 8.24
CA SER A 55 -8.74 -4.85 9.13
C SER A 55 -8.42 -6.23 8.57
N GLY A 56 -7.13 -6.59 8.53
CA GLY A 56 -6.67 -7.94 8.21
C GLY A 56 -6.51 -8.28 6.74
N MET A 57 -6.80 -7.35 5.82
CA MET A 57 -6.55 -7.50 4.39
C MET A 57 -6.16 -6.15 3.77
N PRO A 58 -5.11 -6.09 2.93
CA PRO A 58 -4.81 -4.88 2.17
C PRO A 58 -5.96 -4.50 1.25
N SER A 59 -6.12 -3.20 1.01
CA SER A 59 -7.02 -2.64 0.00
C SER A 59 -6.64 -3.11 -1.40
N LYS A 60 -7.49 -2.79 -2.38
CA LYS A 60 -7.07 -2.81 -3.78
C LYS A 60 -5.82 -1.94 -3.94
N LYS A 61 -4.84 -2.43 -4.72
CA LYS A 61 -3.62 -1.69 -5.04
C LYS A 61 -3.99 -0.42 -5.83
N CYS A 62 -3.37 0.69 -5.49
CA CYS A 62 -3.65 2.03 -5.97
C CYS A 62 -2.43 2.60 -6.71
N SER A 63 -2.66 3.39 -7.75
CA SER A 63 -1.63 4.09 -8.52
C SER A 63 -1.48 5.54 -8.09
N PHE A 64 -0.25 6.01 -7.95
CA PHE A 64 0.06 7.40 -7.64
C PHE A 64 1.11 7.97 -8.60
N TYR A 65 0.77 9.10 -9.22
CA TYR A 65 1.56 9.82 -10.24
C TYR A 65 2.24 11.08 -9.67
N GLY A 66 1.77 11.58 -8.52
CA GLY A 66 2.30 12.77 -7.86
C GLY A 66 3.78 12.64 -7.48
N SER A 67 4.48 13.78 -7.40
CA SER A 67 5.90 13.88 -6.99
C SER A 67 6.10 14.12 -5.49
N GLY A 68 5.02 14.26 -4.71
CA GLY A 68 5.06 14.68 -3.31
C GLY A 68 4.50 13.64 -2.33
N GLU A 69 3.88 14.15 -1.27
CA GLU A 69 3.17 13.33 -0.29
C GLU A 69 1.80 12.92 -0.83
N LEU A 70 1.42 11.67 -0.59
CA LEU A 70 0.06 11.20 -0.74
C LEU A 70 -0.77 11.67 0.46
N SER A 71 -1.82 12.44 0.20
CA SER A 71 -2.88 12.71 1.18
C SER A 71 -3.90 11.56 1.20
N LEU A 72 -4.15 10.99 2.37
CA LEU A 72 -5.33 10.18 2.60
C LEU A 72 -6.46 11.08 3.06
N LEU A 73 -7.60 10.94 2.40
CA LEU A 73 -8.76 11.80 2.57
C LEU A 73 -9.91 11.04 3.20
N ARG A 74 -10.71 11.73 4.01
CA ARG A 74 -12.03 11.28 4.48
C ARG A 74 -13.08 12.21 3.89
N GLN A 75 -14.18 11.65 3.41
CA GLN A 75 -15.33 12.47 3.02
C GLN A 75 -16.00 13.00 4.29
N LYS A 76 -16.14 14.32 4.37
CA LYS A 76 -16.86 15.01 5.43
C LYS A 76 -18.35 14.76 5.31
N GLU A 77 -19.04 14.75 6.43
CA GLU A 77 -20.51 14.73 6.43
C GLU A 77 -21.07 16.07 5.89
N PRO A 78 -22.29 16.12 5.32
CA PRO A 78 -22.84 17.34 4.71
C PRO A 78 -22.93 18.56 5.63
N TYR A 79 -22.91 18.36 6.95
CA TYR A 79 -22.94 19.44 7.96
C TYR A 79 -21.53 19.85 8.44
N GLU A 80 -20.47 19.20 7.95
CA GLU A 80 -19.07 19.47 8.33
C GLU A 80 -18.34 20.38 7.30
N PHE A 81 -19.01 20.86 6.24
CA PHE A 81 -18.42 21.77 5.25
C PHE A 81 -19.43 22.77 4.69
N ASP A 82 -18.96 23.98 4.44
CA ASP A 82 -19.74 25.06 3.83
C ASP A 82 -19.66 25.03 2.30
N GLU A 83 -20.54 25.80 1.63
CA GLU A 83 -20.54 25.93 0.17
C GLU A 83 -19.21 26.52 -0.33
N GLY A 84 -18.53 25.79 -1.21
CA GLY A 84 -17.20 26.15 -1.72
C GLY A 84 -16.03 25.54 -0.95
N GLU A 85 -16.28 24.86 0.18
CA GLU A 85 -15.25 24.05 0.84
C GLU A 85 -15.13 22.67 0.20
N SER A 86 -13.91 22.09 0.28
CA SER A 86 -13.70 20.71 -0.15
C SER A 86 -14.56 19.76 0.72
N PRO A 87 -15.32 18.83 0.09
CA PRO A 87 -16.06 17.80 0.81
C PRO A 87 -15.15 16.73 1.40
N TYR A 88 -13.83 16.89 1.26
CA TYR A 88 -12.82 16.00 1.79
C TYR A 88 -11.92 16.72 2.81
N GLU A 89 -11.48 16.00 3.82
CA GLU A 89 -10.40 16.45 4.70
C GLU A 89 -9.25 15.44 4.72
N SER A 90 -8.03 15.94 4.92
CA SER A 90 -6.84 15.09 5.04
C SER A 90 -6.78 14.47 6.44
N VAL A 91 -6.74 13.14 6.49
CA VAL A 91 -6.61 12.35 7.73
C VAL A 91 -5.22 11.77 7.92
N SER A 92 -4.38 11.83 6.89
CA SER A 92 -2.97 11.48 6.94
C SER A 92 -2.19 11.97 5.72
N LYS A 93 -0.88 12.18 5.89
CA LYS A 93 0.06 12.46 4.79
C LYS A 93 1.17 11.43 4.79
N ILE A 94 1.52 10.94 3.60
CA ILE A 94 2.39 9.79 3.43
C ILE A 94 3.41 10.07 2.34
N ARG A 95 4.68 10.04 2.70
CA ARG A 95 5.75 10.06 1.70
C ARG A 95 5.94 8.66 1.12
N LEU A 96 5.60 8.50 -0.15
CA LEU A 96 5.86 7.27 -0.88
C LEU A 96 7.31 7.28 -1.40
N PRO A 97 8.03 6.14 -1.35
CA PRO A 97 9.28 5.98 -2.07
C PRO A 97 9.05 6.24 -3.55
N SER A 98 10.02 6.84 -4.23
CA SER A 98 10.02 6.94 -5.69
C SER A 98 11.29 6.29 -6.21
N ALA A 99 11.17 5.51 -7.27
CA ALA A 99 12.30 4.90 -7.97
C ALA A 99 12.27 5.32 -9.43
N GLU A 100 13.45 5.52 -10.02
CA GLU A 100 13.56 5.83 -11.45
C GLU A 100 13.21 4.60 -12.29
N GLY A 101 12.38 4.81 -13.33
CA GLY A 101 12.09 3.82 -14.36
C GLY A 101 11.06 2.73 -14.00
N LYS A 102 10.71 2.54 -12.72
CA LYS A 102 9.61 1.65 -12.29
C LYS A 102 8.90 2.21 -11.06
N PRO A 103 7.57 2.04 -10.94
CA PRO A 103 6.86 2.42 -9.74
C PRO A 103 7.41 1.66 -8.53
N SER A 104 7.59 2.35 -7.40
CA SER A 104 7.75 1.68 -6.12
C SER A 104 6.45 0.95 -5.73
N ASP A 105 6.52 -0.05 -4.87
CA ASP A 105 5.36 -0.75 -4.33
C ASP A 105 5.42 -0.75 -2.80
N SER A 106 4.39 -0.20 -2.18
CA SER A 106 4.31 0.04 -0.74
C SER A 106 3.10 -0.64 -0.12
N LEU A 107 3.30 -1.31 1.01
CA LEU A 107 2.22 -1.66 1.93
C LEU A 107 2.20 -0.64 3.06
N ILE A 108 1.07 0.05 3.21
CA ILE A 108 0.85 1.08 4.23
C ILE A 108 -0.01 0.49 5.34
N LEU A 109 0.53 0.49 6.56
CA LEU A 109 -0.20 0.11 7.76
C LEU A 109 -0.79 1.36 8.41
N LEU A 110 -2.12 1.42 8.54
CA LEU A 110 -2.82 2.48 9.27
C LEU A 110 -3.10 2.04 10.70
N THR A 111 -2.70 2.85 11.66
CA THR A 111 -3.02 2.68 13.08
C THR A 111 -3.71 3.93 13.60
N PRO A 112 -4.73 3.81 14.47
CA PRO A 112 -5.41 4.98 15.04
C PRO A 112 -4.41 5.91 15.74
N SER A 113 -4.54 7.23 15.54
CA SER A 113 -3.88 8.21 16.40
C SER A 113 -4.64 8.36 17.72
N GLU A 114 -4.00 8.98 18.71
CA GLU A 114 -4.74 9.54 19.83
C GLU A 114 -5.68 10.63 19.27
N GLY A 115 -6.97 10.58 19.59
CA GLY A 115 -7.98 11.54 19.12
C GLY A 115 -8.87 11.11 17.94
N GLU A 116 -8.90 9.82 17.55
CA GLU A 116 -9.82 9.14 16.60
C GLU A 116 -9.94 9.67 15.16
N LYS A 117 -9.62 10.94 14.87
CA LYS A 117 -9.82 11.56 13.54
C LYS A 117 -8.61 11.47 12.60
N THR A 118 -7.42 11.11 13.07
CA THR A 118 -6.22 10.99 12.23
C THR A 118 -5.59 9.61 12.30
N TRP A 119 -4.82 9.26 11.27
CA TRP A 119 -4.16 7.96 11.18
C TRP A 119 -2.64 8.11 11.22
N LYS A 120 -2.01 7.37 12.14
CA LYS A 120 -0.56 7.10 12.09
C LYS A 120 -0.30 6.08 11.00
N THR A 121 0.76 6.30 10.24
CA THR A 121 1.09 5.45 9.08
C THR A 121 2.46 4.83 9.25
N ARG A 122 2.59 3.59 8.78
CA ARG A 122 3.88 2.93 8.61
C ARG A 122 3.97 2.38 7.21
N ASN A 123 4.94 2.88 6.45
CA ASN A 123 5.22 2.41 5.11
C ASN A 123 6.22 1.23 5.14
N LEU A 124 5.89 0.15 4.44
CA LEU A 124 6.72 -1.02 4.24
C LEU A 124 6.93 -1.22 2.74
N SER A 125 8.19 -1.33 2.30
CA SER A 125 8.47 -1.73 0.91
C SER A 125 7.90 -3.13 0.66
N PHE A 126 7.08 -3.20 -0.38
CA PHE A 126 6.52 -4.41 -0.93
C PHE A 126 6.99 -4.59 -2.37
N ASP A 127 8.11 -3.98 -2.77
CA ASP A 127 8.65 -4.08 -4.13
C ASP A 127 8.97 -5.52 -4.52
N GLU A 128 8.72 -5.89 -5.79
CA GLU A 128 9.10 -7.22 -6.31
C GLU A 128 10.61 -7.46 -6.27
N LYS A 129 11.42 -6.39 -6.30
CA LYS A 129 12.86 -6.47 -6.08
C LYS A 129 13.21 -6.94 -4.66
N THR A 130 12.44 -6.51 -3.68
CA THR A 130 12.65 -6.84 -2.26
C THR A 130 12.05 -8.19 -1.92
N ILE A 131 10.81 -8.42 -2.36
CA ILE A 131 10.04 -9.64 -2.12
C ILE A 131 9.54 -10.16 -3.48
N PRO A 132 10.36 -10.94 -4.21
CA PRO A 132 9.98 -11.48 -5.51
C PRO A 132 8.93 -12.59 -5.37
N LYS A 133 8.35 -13.00 -6.50
CA LYS A 133 7.43 -14.15 -6.58
C LYS A 133 8.05 -15.40 -5.96
N GLY A 134 7.26 -16.12 -5.17
CA GLY A 134 7.69 -17.30 -4.42
C GLY A 134 8.51 -16.97 -3.16
N TYR A 135 8.71 -15.69 -2.80
CA TYR A 135 9.40 -15.29 -1.59
C TYR A 135 8.48 -14.62 -0.58
N PHE A 136 8.83 -14.80 0.69
CA PHE A 136 8.06 -14.28 1.82
C PHE A 136 9.00 -13.65 2.85
N SER A 137 8.68 -12.45 3.31
CA SER A 137 9.41 -11.80 4.40
C SER A 137 8.73 -12.05 5.74
N PHE A 138 9.48 -12.42 6.77
CA PHE A 138 8.99 -12.66 8.11
C PHE A 138 9.59 -11.61 9.04
N THR A 139 8.77 -10.97 9.88
CA THR A 139 9.22 -10.03 10.92
C THR A 139 8.63 -10.40 12.27
N SER A 140 9.44 -10.43 13.33
CA SER A 140 8.97 -10.71 14.70
C SER A 140 8.96 -9.45 15.56
N GLN A 141 7.90 -9.27 16.34
CA GLN A 141 7.80 -8.29 17.43
C GLN A 141 7.79 -8.95 18.82
N LEU A 142 8.00 -10.26 18.88
CA LEU A 142 8.05 -11.00 20.14
C LEU A 142 9.31 -10.63 20.93
N ALA A 143 9.17 -10.54 22.26
CA ALA A 143 10.31 -10.28 23.15
C ALA A 143 11.33 -11.43 23.13
N THR A 144 10.84 -12.66 23.06
CA THR A 144 11.65 -13.87 22.98
C THR A 144 11.83 -14.31 21.52
N PRO A 145 13.03 -14.79 21.12
CA PRO A 145 13.23 -15.36 19.79
C PRO A 145 12.25 -16.49 19.50
N VAL A 146 11.65 -16.46 18.31
CA VAL A 146 10.67 -17.46 17.87
C VAL A 146 11.29 -18.38 16.83
N GLY A 147 11.18 -19.69 17.05
CA GLY A 147 11.52 -20.69 16.04
C GLY A 147 10.38 -20.81 15.03
N LEU A 148 10.67 -20.75 13.75
CA LEU A 148 9.71 -20.82 12.66
C LEU A 148 10.05 -21.97 11.73
N ILE A 149 9.00 -22.68 11.31
CA ILE A 149 9.06 -23.67 10.22
C ILE A 149 8.07 -23.22 9.17
N PHE A 150 8.55 -22.94 7.95
CA PHE A 150 7.72 -22.53 6.82
C PHE A 150 7.99 -23.47 5.64
N GLY A 151 7.08 -24.43 5.42
CA GLY A 151 7.35 -25.58 4.56
C GLY A 151 8.61 -26.32 5.02
N GLN A 152 9.59 -26.47 4.12
CA GLN A 152 10.86 -27.11 4.42
C GLN A 152 11.88 -26.19 5.12
N SER A 153 11.66 -24.87 5.11
CA SER A 153 12.58 -23.90 5.71
C SER A 153 12.40 -23.82 7.22
N LYS A 154 13.51 -23.80 7.96
CA LYS A 154 13.56 -23.64 9.42
C LYS A 154 14.50 -22.50 9.79
N PHE A 155 14.05 -21.59 10.63
CA PHE A 155 14.82 -20.42 11.02
C PHE A 155 14.33 -19.85 12.36
N THR A 156 15.14 -19.01 13.00
CA THR A 156 14.79 -18.34 14.26
C THR A 156 14.77 -16.84 14.05
N LEU A 157 13.75 -16.16 14.58
CA LEU A 157 13.55 -14.73 14.40
C LEU A 157 13.51 -14.01 15.74
N SER A 158 14.47 -13.12 15.97
CA SER A 158 14.51 -12.24 17.15
C SER A 158 13.66 -10.98 16.95
N ARG A 159 13.39 -10.24 18.04
CA ARG A 159 12.63 -8.99 18.00
C ARG A 159 13.19 -8.00 16.99
N GLY A 160 12.32 -7.46 16.15
CA GLY A 160 12.66 -6.46 15.13
C GLY A 160 13.47 -6.99 13.94
N LYS A 161 13.89 -8.26 13.96
CA LYS A 161 14.60 -8.87 12.84
C LYS A 161 13.64 -9.30 11.74
N MET A 162 14.14 -9.24 10.51
CA MET A 162 13.46 -9.69 9.31
C MET A 162 14.26 -10.81 8.68
N GLU A 163 13.55 -11.83 8.18
CA GLU A 163 14.12 -12.93 7.39
C GLU A 163 13.33 -13.06 6.10
N ARG A 164 14.01 -13.25 4.96
CA ARG A 164 13.35 -13.48 3.67
C ARG A 164 13.58 -14.92 3.24
N VAL A 165 12.49 -15.64 3.00
CA VAL A 165 12.49 -17.08 2.76
C VAL A 165 11.84 -17.38 1.42
N LYS A 166 12.50 -18.22 0.61
CA LYS A 166 11.89 -18.80 -0.59
C LYS A 166 10.92 -19.91 -0.16
N ALA A 167 9.70 -19.89 -0.68
CA ALA A 167 8.76 -20.96 -0.40
C ALA A 167 9.29 -22.31 -0.91
N SER A 168 9.13 -23.32 -0.06
CA SER A 168 9.47 -24.70 -0.36
C SER A 168 8.40 -25.59 0.28
N PRO A 169 7.29 -25.85 -0.43
CA PRO A 169 6.20 -26.70 0.06
C PRO A 169 6.67 -28.09 0.47
N THR A 170 5.95 -28.69 1.41
CA THR A 170 6.25 -30.04 1.92
C THR A 170 5.35 -31.10 1.31
N ASP A 171 4.20 -30.72 0.77
CA ASP A 171 3.27 -31.61 0.09
C ASP A 171 3.75 -31.92 -1.34
N LYS A 172 3.44 -33.14 -1.81
CA LYS A 172 3.87 -33.62 -3.13
C LYS A 172 3.28 -32.78 -4.28
N ASP A 173 2.08 -32.26 -4.08
CA ASP A 173 1.37 -31.45 -5.07
C ASP A 173 1.80 -29.97 -5.03
N GLY A 174 2.55 -29.58 -4.00
CA GLY A 174 3.07 -28.22 -3.83
C GLY A 174 1.99 -27.15 -3.76
N GLN A 175 0.80 -27.48 -3.26
CA GLN A 175 -0.36 -26.58 -3.21
C GLN A 175 -0.58 -25.97 -1.83
N VAL A 176 0.12 -26.46 -0.80
CA VAL A 176 -0.11 -26.03 0.58
C VAL A 176 1.20 -25.64 1.28
N MET A 177 1.22 -24.44 1.84
CA MET A 177 2.30 -24.00 2.73
C MET A 177 1.84 -24.04 4.19
N GLU A 178 2.59 -24.75 5.02
CA GLU A 178 2.42 -24.73 6.48
C GLU A 178 3.41 -23.77 7.13
N LEU A 179 2.92 -22.95 8.06
CA LEU A 179 3.74 -22.21 9.02
C LEU A 179 3.48 -22.75 10.42
N SER A 180 4.55 -23.17 11.10
CA SER A 180 4.55 -23.44 12.54
C SER A 180 5.46 -22.46 13.27
N ALA A 181 5.06 -22.02 14.47
CA ALA A 181 5.89 -21.22 15.35
C ALA A 181 6.09 -21.93 16.70
N TYR A 182 7.29 -21.79 17.24
CA TYR A 182 7.76 -22.44 18.46
C TYR A 182 8.37 -21.43 19.40
N LEU A 183 8.02 -21.51 20.69
CA LEU A 183 8.61 -20.68 21.74
C LEU A 183 9.27 -21.54 22.81
N PRO A 184 10.35 -21.07 23.46
CA PRO A 184 10.96 -21.78 24.56
C PRO A 184 10.04 -21.75 25.79
N LYS A 185 9.80 -22.92 26.39
CA LYS A 185 9.06 -23.12 27.63
C LYS A 185 9.67 -24.30 28.39
N ASN A 186 10.03 -24.07 29.66
CA ASN A 186 10.64 -25.07 30.54
C ASN A 186 11.82 -25.84 29.89
N GLY A 187 12.70 -25.12 29.20
CA GLY A 187 13.88 -25.70 28.54
C GLY A 187 13.61 -26.47 27.24
N LYS A 188 12.36 -26.52 26.76
CA LYS A 188 11.97 -27.14 25.48
C LYS A 188 11.29 -26.13 24.57
N TYR A 189 11.32 -26.37 23.27
CA TYR A 189 10.54 -25.58 22.31
C TYR A 189 9.15 -26.19 22.15
N GLU A 190 8.11 -25.45 22.56
CA GLU A 190 6.72 -25.85 22.38
C GLU A 190 6.13 -25.18 21.13
N LYS A 191 5.36 -25.92 20.34
CA LYS A 191 4.61 -25.36 19.20
C LYS A 191 3.47 -24.50 19.75
N VAL A 192 3.46 -23.22 19.40
CA VAL A 192 2.47 -22.23 19.87
C VAL A 192 1.56 -21.73 18.76
N PHE A 193 1.88 -22.03 17.51
CA PHE A 193 1.08 -21.69 16.33
C PHE A 193 1.31 -22.72 15.23
N SER A 194 0.26 -23.12 14.51
CA SER A 194 0.32 -23.91 13.27
C SER A 194 -0.83 -23.48 12.37
N ARG A 195 -0.55 -23.12 11.12
CA ARG A 195 -1.59 -22.92 10.10
C ARG A 195 -1.09 -23.33 8.73
N LYS A 196 -2.02 -23.84 7.92
CA LYS A 196 -1.84 -24.16 6.51
C LYS A 196 -2.59 -23.17 5.65
N TRP A 197 -2.02 -22.81 4.50
CA TRP A 197 -2.68 -21.99 3.49
C TRP A 197 -2.44 -22.53 2.09
N PRO A 198 -3.37 -22.29 1.15
CA PRO A 198 -3.10 -22.47 -0.26
C PRO A 198 -1.86 -21.68 -0.69
N TYR A 199 -1.08 -22.30 -1.57
CA TYR A 199 0.14 -21.76 -2.14
C TYR A 199 0.13 -21.86 -3.66
N SER A 200 0.78 -20.88 -4.27
CA SER A 200 1.14 -20.86 -5.69
C SER A 200 2.52 -20.23 -5.81
N PRO A 201 3.37 -20.67 -6.77
CA PRO A 201 4.66 -20.04 -7.05
C PRO A 201 4.59 -18.54 -7.36
N ASP A 202 3.44 -18.07 -7.82
CA ASP A 202 3.21 -16.64 -8.13
C ASP A 202 2.88 -15.79 -6.89
N LEU A 203 2.66 -16.43 -5.74
CA LEU A 203 2.43 -15.71 -4.49
C LEU A 203 3.73 -15.14 -3.94
N ARG A 204 3.61 -13.95 -3.37
CA ARG A 204 4.62 -13.32 -2.52
C ARG A 204 3.95 -12.73 -1.30
N GLY A 205 4.70 -12.42 -0.24
CA GLY A 205 4.05 -11.82 0.93
C GLY A 205 4.91 -11.48 2.11
N MET A 206 4.25 -10.93 3.12
CA MET A 206 4.81 -10.59 4.42
C MET A 206 4.07 -11.32 5.54
N TYR A 207 4.83 -11.78 6.52
CA TYR A 207 4.34 -12.38 7.75
C TYR A 207 4.84 -11.56 8.93
N PHE A 208 3.92 -11.14 9.79
CA PHE A 208 4.23 -10.43 11.02
C PHE A 208 3.86 -11.31 12.20
N ILE A 209 4.85 -11.62 13.03
CA ILE A 209 4.70 -12.45 14.22
C ILE A 209 4.69 -11.53 15.43
N GLY A 210 3.64 -11.61 16.24
CA GLY A 210 3.49 -10.81 17.45
C GLY A 210 2.64 -11.52 18.51
N MET A 211 2.39 -10.83 19.61
CA MET A 211 1.45 -11.29 20.64
C MET A 211 0.09 -10.65 20.42
N GLN A 212 -0.97 -11.43 20.62
CA GLN A 212 -2.31 -10.91 20.85
C GLN A 212 -2.83 -11.52 22.15
N ARG A 213 -3.00 -10.68 23.16
CA ARG A 213 -3.20 -11.13 24.55
C ARG A 213 -2.04 -12.07 24.93
N ASN A 214 -2.34 -13.32 25.29
CA ASN A 214 -1.36 -14.32 25.71
C ASN A 214 -1.07 -15.39 24.65
N ARG A 215 -1.36 -15.13 23.37
CA ARG A 215 -1.13 -16.08 22.27
C ARG A 215 -0.31 -15.45 21.16
N VAL A 216 0.51 -16.27 20.50
CA VAL A 216 1.19 -15.86 19.27
C VAL A 216 0.14 -15.64 18.19
N ARG A 217 0.18 -14.45 17.59
CA ARG A 217 -0.60 -14.08 16.41
C ARG A 217 0.34 -13.95 15.24
N VAL A 218 -0.09 -14.51 14.11
CA VAL A 218 0.54 -14.28 12.81
C VAL A 218 -0.44 -13.50 11.95
N SER A 219 -0.05 -12.29 11.56
CA SER A 219 -0.73 -11.53 10.50
C SER A 219 -0.02 -11.82 9.19
N ARG A 220 -0.77 -12.27 8.19
CA ARG A 220 -0.27 -12.65 6.86
C ARG A 220 -0.83 -11.68 5.84
N ILE A 221 0.05 -11.18 4.97
CA ILE A 221 -0.31 -10.38 3.80
C ILE A 221 0.32 -11.07 2.60
N VAL A 222 -0.50 -11.49 1.65
CA VAL A 222 -0.04 -12.14 0.42
C VAL A 222 -0.79 -11.56 -0.76
N GLU A 223 -0.13 -11.51 -1.91
CA GLU A 223 -0.76 -11.15 -3.16
C GLU A 223 -0.20 -12.00 -4.30
N PHE A 224 -0.97 -12.05 -5.38
CA PHE A 224 -0.47 -12.37 -6.70
C PHE A 224 0.04 -11.08 -7.34
N SER A 225 1.12 -11.16 -8.10
CA SER A 225 1.53 -10.04 -8.96
C SER A 225 0.40 -9.73 -9.95
N SER A 226 -0.03 -8.47 -9.98
CA SER A 226 -1.02 -7.98 -10.90
C SER A 226 -0.42 -6.88 -11.79
N PRO A 227 -0.83 -6.80 -13.07
CA PRO A 227 -0.47 -5.69 -13.93
C PRO A 227 -0.86 -4.33 -13.31
N VAL A 228 -0.07 -3.29 -13.60
CA VAL A 228 -0.28 -1.93 -13.09
C VAL A 228 -1.64 -1.36 -13.52
N GLU A 229 -2.12 -1.80 -14.68
CA GLU A 229 -3.39 -1.44 -15.29
C GLU A 229 -4.61 -1.86 -14.45
N ASN A 230 -4.43 -2.87 -13.59
CA ASN A 230 -5.50 -3.36 -12.70
C ASN A 230 -5.61 -2.55 -11.40
N THR A 231 -4.68 -1.62 -11.16
CA THR A 231 -4.68 -0.80 -9.95
C THR A 231 -5.78 0.26 -10.00
N LEU A 232 -6.29 0.63 -8.85
CA LEU A 232 -7.21 1.75 -8.72
C LEU A 232 -6.48 3.04 -9.07
N GLY A 233 -7.10 3.94 -9.83
CA GLY A 233 -6.50 5.21 -10.22
C GLY A 233 -5.54 5.17 -11.40
N TYR A 234 -5.29 4.00 -11.97
CA TYR A 234 -4.53 3.89 -13.22
C TYR A 234 -5.29 4.54 -14.38
N ASP A 235 -4.58 5.32 -15.20
CA ASP A 235 -5.08 5.97 -16.43
C ASP A 235 -6.29 6.89 -16.21
N VAL A 236 -6.52 7.32 -14.97
CA VAL A 236 -7.56 8.30 -14.66
C VAL A 236 -7.10 9.68 -15.12
N PRO A 237 -7.91 10.45 -15.88
CA PRO A 237 -7.49 11.71 -16.46
C PRO A 237 -7.01 12.70 -15.40
N GLN A 238 -5.94 13.43 -15.70
CA GLN A 238 -5.54 14.59 -14.90
C GLN A 238 -6.44 15.77 -15.30
N LEU A 239 -7.35 16.16 -14.42
CA LEU A 239 -8.07 17.42 -14.58
C LEU A 239 -7.12 18.56 -14.18
N LEU A 240 -6.67 19.32 -15.18
CA LEU A 240 -5.88 20.53 -14.96
C LEU A 240 -6.84 21.71 -14.85
N THR A 241 -6.70 22.54 -13.82
CA THR A 241 -7.41 23.82 -13.79
C THR A 241 -6.82 24.68 -14.92
N PRO A 242 -7.63 25.32 -15.79
CA PRO A 242 -7.08 26.29 -16.73
C PRO A 242 -6.36 27.39 -15.94
N ALA A 243 -5.18 27.80 -16.41
CA ALA A 243 -4.44 28.90 -15.80
C ALA A 243 -5.36 30.13 -15.68
N PRO A 244 -5.28 30.91 -14.58
CA PRO A 244 -6.08 32.11 -14.45
C PRO A 244 -5.82 33.01 -15.67
N GLU A 245 -6.89 33.43 -16.35
CA GLU A 245 -6.79 34.39 -17.45
C GLU A 245 -6.00 35.61 -16.97
N VAL A 246 -4.81 35.79 -17.53
CA VAL A 246 -4.06 37.03 -17.36
C VAL A 246 -4.87 38.09 -18.10
N LYS A 247 -5.73 38.82 -17.39
CA LYS A 247 -6.42 39.99 -17.96
C LYS A 247 -5.33 40.92 -18.51
N PRO A 248 -5.38 41.28 -19.80
CA PRO A 248 -4.39 42.20 -20.36
C PRO A 248 -4.43 43.50 -19.55
N GLN A 249 -3.27 43.90 -19.02
CA GLN A 249 -3.11 45.22 -18.41
C GLN A 249 -3.49 46.27 -19.45
N PRO A 250 -4.35 47.25 -19.11
CA PRO A 250 -4.65 48.32 -20.05
C PRO A 250 -3.35 49.05 -20.38
N THR A 251 -3.02 49.07 -21.67
CA THR A 251 -1.93 49.87 -22.21
C THR A 251 -2.19 51.32 -21.82
N VAL A 252 -1.37 51.86 -20.93
CA VAL A 252 -1.41 53.30 -20.62
C VAL A 252 -0.99 54.01 -21.90
N GLY A 253 -1.95 54.60 -22.59
CA GLY A 253 -1.72 55.45 -23.75
C GLY A 253 -0.82 56.61 -23.32
N GLY A 254 0.35 56.71 -23.97
CA GLY A 254 1.24 57.85 -23.81
C GLY A 254 0.58 59.13 -24.32
N PHE A 255 0.76 60.20 -23.55
CA PHE A 255 0.46 61.58 -23.92
C PHE A 255 1.41 62.10 -25.00
#